data_AF-A0A444ZVA8-F1
#
_entry.id   AF-A0A444ZVA8-F1
#
_cell.length_a   1.000
_cell.length_b   1.000
_cell.length_c   1.000
_cell.angle_alpha   90.00
_cell.angle_beta   90.00
_cell.angle_gamma   90.00
#
_symmetry.space_group_name_H-M   'P 1'
#
loop_
_entity.id
_entity.type
_entity.pdbx_description
1 polymer ?
#
loop_
_entity_poly.entity_id
_entity_poly.type
_entity_poly.pdbx_seq_one_letter_code
_entity_poly.pdbx_strand_id
1 'polypeptide(L)'
;MLCSFLIEEKNYLDQEHMSSDVSIADRIWNCLPRRIETQVITVPQQRNDYDCGLFVLYFIERFIEEAPERLKKKNLAMFGKQWFKPSEASSLRVKIRKLLVEELTNSIDRNYSPKCSPSSFSGTSPTECAETAKDPDLTTA
;
A
#
# COMPACT_ATOMS: atom_id res chain seq x y z
N MET A 1 -20.14 6.59 13.18
CA MET A 1 -18.81 5.97 13.31
C MET A 1 -17.73 6.76 12.56
N LEU A 2 -17.78 6.94 11.23
CA LEU A 2 -16.71 7.67 10.54
C LEU A 2 -16.65 9.17 10.90
N CYS A 3 -17.80 9.88 10.93
CA CYS A 3 -17.81 11.30 11.27
C CYS A 3 -17.32 11.59 12.69
N SER A 4 -17.68 10.76 13.67
CA SER A 4 -17.23 10.92 15.05
C SER A 4 -15.72 10.76 15.16
N PHE A 5 -15.13 9.80 14.43
CA PHE A 5 -13.69 9.61 14.35
C PHE A 5 -12.98 10.81 13.71
N LEU A 6 -13.51 11.34 12.60
CA LEU A 6 -12.93 12.53 11.96
C LEU A 6 -12.99 13.77 12.86
N ILE A 7 -14.02 13.90 13.69
CA ILE A 7 -14.13 14.98 14.67
C ILE A 7 -13.10 14.78 15.78
N GLU A 8 -12.93 13.56 16.27
CA GLU A 8 -11.97 13.21 17.32
C GLU A 8 -10.51 13.41 16.87
N GLU A 9 -10.13 12.91 15.69
CA GLU A 9 -8.83 13.15 15.08
C GLU A 9 -8.53 14.65 14.93
N LYS A 10 -9.53 15.43 14.48
CA LYS A 10 -9.37 16.87 14.38
C LYS A 10 -9.11 17.52 15.75
N ASN A 11 -9.84 17.11 16.79
CA ASN A 11 -9.62 17.61 18.14
C ASN A 11 -8.23 17.23 18.68
N TYR A 12 -7.73 16.03 18.34
CA TYR A 12 -6.39 15.59 18.68
C TYR A 12 -5.31 16.46 18.03
N LEU A 13 -5.45 16.74 16.72
CA LEU A 13 -4.53 17.62 15.98
C LEU A 13 -4.54 19.07 16.51
N ASP A 14 -5.72 19.58 16.91
CA ASP A 14 -5.87 20.90 17.53
C ASP A 14 -5.13 20.97 18.90
N GLN A 15 -5.04 19.86 19.63
CA GLN A 15 -4.41 19.77 20.97
C GLN A 15 -2.88 19.63 20.93
N GLU A 16 -2.34 18.92 19.93
CA GLU A 16 -0.89 18.71 19.75
C GLU A 16 -0.15 19.98 19.25
N HIS A 17 -0.84 21.12 19.12
CA HIS A 17 -0.26 22.38 18.64
C HIS A 17 0.48 22.25 17.30
N MET A 18 0.11 21.26 16.47
CA MET A 18 0.57 21.03 15.11
C MET A 18 -0.03 22.08 14.17
N SER A 19 0.22 23.35 14.49
CA SER A 19 -0.36 24.53 13.87
C SER A 19 0.75 25.28 13.14
N SER A 20 0.84 25.12 11.82
CA SER A 20 0.97 26.28 10.89
C SER A 20 1.12 25.92 9.40
N ASP A 21 1.27 24.66 8.98
CA ASP A 21 1.54 24.38 7.55
C ASP A 21 0.29 24.22 6.67
N VAL A 22 -0.91 24.09 7.24
CA VAL A 22 -2.15 23.99 6.47
C VAL A 22 -2.90 25.32 6.51
N SER A 23 -2.97 26.01 5.36
CA SER A 23 -3.56 27.34 5.16
C SER A 23 -5.09 27.42 5.34
N ILE A 24 -5.72 26.41 5.95
CA ILE A 24 -7.16 26.40 6.18
C ILE A 24 -7.45 27.27 7.41
N ALA A 25 -8.15 28.38 7.20
CA ALA A 25 -8.51 29.30 8.27
C ALA A 25 -9.26 28.60 9.42
N ASP A 26 -8.95 28.93 10.67
CA ASP A 26 -9.58 28.37 11.89
C ASP A 26 -11.11 28.40 11.86
N ARG A 27 -11.68 29.43 11.21
CA ARG A 27 -13.13 29.56 11.00
C ARG A 27 -13.72 28.38 10.21
N ILE A 28 -12.97 27.81 9.27
CA ILE A 28 -13.37 26.65 8.48
C ILE A 28 -13.29 25.39 9.34
N TRP A 29 -12.19 25.21 10.09
CA TRP A 29 -11.98 24.09 11.02
C TRP A 29 -13.04 24.04 12.12
N ASN A 30 -13.44 25.18 12.67
CA ASN A 30 -14.48 25.27 13.70
C ASN A 30 -15.87 24.93 13.16
N CYS A 31 -16.11 25.13 11.87
CA CYS A 31 -17.36 24.75 11.21
C CYS A 31 -17.36 23.31 10.69
N LEU A 32 -16.20 22.64 10.65
CA LEU A 32 -16.03 21.34 10.01
C LEU A 32 -17.01 20.27 10.53
N PRO A 33 -17.25 20.11 11.84
CA PRO A 33 -18.20 19.10 12.35
C PRO A 33 -19.62 19.26 11.78
N ARG A 34 -20.02 20.49 11.44
CA ARG A 34 -21.34 20.80 10.87
C ARG A 34 -21.37 20.72 9.34
N ARG A 35 -20.20 20.60 8.69
CA ARG A 35 -20.03 20.65 7.24
C ARG A 35 -19.48 19.35 6.65
N ILE A 36 -19.17 18.35 7.48
CA ILE A 36 -18.85 17.00 7.03
C ILE A 36 -20.15 16.35 6.60
N GLU A 37 -20.28 16.15 5.30
CA GLU A 37 -21.35 15.35 4.72
C GLU A 37 -20.80 13.97 4.36
N THR A 38 -21.54 12.92 4.72
CA THR A 38 -21.21 11.55 4.35
C THR A 38 -22.05 11.13 3.16
N GLN A 39 -21.40 10.65 2.11
CA GLN A 39 -22.05 10.03 0.96
C GLN A 39 -21.48 8.62 0.77
N VAL A 40 -22.36 7.63 0.73
CA VAL A 40 -21.98 6.27 0.35
C VAL A 40 -21.89 6.20 -1.17
N ILE A 41 -20.76 5.74 -1.68
CA ILE A 41 -20.49 5.55 -3.11
C ILE A 41 -20.30 4.06 -3.35
N THR A 42 -21.05 3.48 -4.29
CA THR A 42 -20.87 2.08 -4.65
C THR A 42 -19.74 1.95 -5.67
N VAL A 43 -18.58 1.51 -5.20
CA VAL A 43 -17.36 1.29 -5.99
C VAL A 43 -17.20 -0.18 -6.37
N PRO A 44 -16.30 -0.56 -7.29
CA PRO A 44 -16.03 -1.96 -7.60
C PRO A 44 -15.64 -2.72 -6.33
N GLN A 45 -16.23 -3.89 -6.13
CA GLN A 45 -16.01 -4.72 -4.95
C GLN A 45 -15.19 -5.95 -5.31
N GLN A 46 -14.36 -6.41 -4.37
CA GLN A 46 -13.71 -7.71 -4.48
C GLN A 46 -14.74 -8.85 -4.45
N ARG A 47 -14.35 -10.01 -4.97
CA ARG A 47 -15.17 -11.24 -4.93
C ARG A 47 -14.63 -12.30 -3.98
N ASN A 48 -13.40 -12.13 -3.50
CA ASN A 48 -12.76 -13.01 -2.53
C ASN A 48 -12.73 -12.33 -1.15
N ASP A 49 -12.17 -13.01 -0.15
CA ASP A 49 -12.09 -12.58 1.24
C ASP A 49 -10.73 -11.95 1.63
N TYR A 50 -9.74 -11.95 0.72
CA TYR A 50 -8.36 -11.56 1.02
C TYR A 50 -7.86 -10.28 0.32
N ASP A 51 -8.62 -9.69 -0.61
CA ASP A 51 -8.18 -8.52 -1.40
C ASP A 51 -8.59 -7.15 -0.85
N CYS A 52 -9.16 -7.07 0.35
CA CYS A 52 -9.72 -5.79 0.83
C CYS A 52 -8.67 -4.71 0.96
N GLY A 53 -7.48 -5.06 1.45
CA GLY A 53 -6.34 -4.16 1.47
C GLY A 53 -5.92 -3.69 0.08
N LEU A 54 -5.93 -4.57 -0.93
CA LEU A 54 -5.56 -4.21 -2.31
C LEU A 54 -6.58 -3.25 -2.93
N PHE A 55 -7.87 -3.48 -2.69
CA PHE A 55 -8.92 -2.57 -3.17
C PHE A 55 -8.80 -1.21 -2.50
N VAL A 56 -8.54 -1.15 -1.18
CA VAL A 56 -8.28 0.12 -0.47
C VAL A 56 -7.09 0.86 -1.06
N LEU A 57 -5.96 0.19 -1.28
CA LEU A 57 -4.79 0.81 -1.89
C LEU A 57 -5.09 1.33 -3.29
N TYR A 58 -5.81 0.56 -4.10
CA TYR A 58 -6.18 0.97 -5.44
C TYR A 58 -7.18 2.14 -5.45
N PHE A 59 -8.13 2.19 -4.50
CA PHE A 59 -9.00 3.36 -4.34
C PHE A 59 -8.19 4.62 -4.06
N ILE A 60 -7.15 4.54 -3.21
CA ILE A 60 -6.29 5.68 -2.88
C ILE A 60 -5.46 6.11 -4.11
N GLU A 61 -4.81 5.16 -4.79
CA GLU A 61 -4.03 5.43 -6.01
C GLU A 61 -4.88 6.15 -7.06
N ARG A 62 -6.04 5.59 -7.41
CA ARG A 62 -6.97 6.16 -8.40
C ARG A 62 -7.58 7.47 -7.95
N PHE A 63 -7.91 7.62 -6.67
CA PHE A 63 -8.43 8.88 -6.16
C PHE A 63 -7.41 10.01 -6.27
N ILE A 64 -6.14 9.75 -5.96
CA ILE A 64 -5.07 10.76 -6.10
C ILE A 64 -4.85 11.14 -7.57
N GLU A 65 -4.92 10.17 -8.49
CA GLU A 65 -4.71 10.40 -9.93
C GLU A 65 -5.89 11.09 -10.62
N GLU A 66 -7.12 10.73 -10.28
CA GLU A 66 -8.31 11.10 -11.05
C GLU A 66 -9.20 12.13 -10.37
N ALA A 67 -9.08 12.32 -9.05
CA ALA A 67 -9.92 13.28 -8.37
C ALA A 67 -9.62 14.69 -8.90
N PRO A 68 -10.66 15.49 -9.19
CA PRO A 68 -10.45 16.87 -9.57
C PRO A 68 -9.84 17.63 -8.38
N GLU A 69 -9.00 18.62 -8.68
CA GLU A 69 -8.34 19.49 -7.70
C GLU A 69 -9.30 19.98 -6.60
N ARG A 70 -10.55 20.30 -6.98
CA ARG A 70 -11.65 20.53 -6.05
C ARG A 70 -12.79 19.57 -6.27
N LEU A 71 -12.89 18.56 -5.41
CA LEU A 71 -14.01 17.63 -5.36
C LEU A 71 -15.32 18.33 -4.94
N LYS A 72 -16.37 18.15 -5.73
CA LYS A 72 -17.73 18.66 -5.50
C LYS A 72 -18.72 17.51 -5.60
N LYS A 73 -19.91 17.64 -5.00
CA LYS A 73 -20.96 16.60 -5.03
C LYS A 73 -21.28 16.09 -6.44
N LYS A 74 -21.35 16.99 -7.42
CA LYS A 74 -21.61 16.63 -8.82
C LYS A 74 -20.53 15.74 -9.45
N ASN A 75 -19.31 15.78 -8.92
CA ASN A 75 -18.18 14.99 -9.43
C ASN A 75 -18.24 13.56 -8.87
N LEU A 76 -18.98 13.28 -7.79
CA LEU A 76 -18.99 11.96 -7.14
C LEU A 76 -19.45 10.84 -8.08
N ALA A 77 -20.25 11.16 -9.10
CA ALA A 77 -20.69 10.19 -10.11
C ALA A 77 -19.55 9.62 -10.97
N MET A 78 -18.37 10.25 -10.99
CA MET A 78 -17.18 9.69 -11.65
C MET A 78 -16.64 8.46 -10.90
N PHE A 79 -16.89 8.38 -9.59
CA PHE A 79 -16.59 7.23 -8.76
C PHE A 79 -17.84 6.35 -8.73
N GLY A 80 -17.73 5.09 -9.14
CA GLY A 80 -18.88 4.21 -9.22
C GLY A 80 -18.52 2.77 -9.54
N LYS A 81 -19.51 1.93 -9.77
CA LYS A 81 -19.32 0.48 -10.04
C LYS A 81 -18.42 0.18 -11.24
N GLN A 82 -18.26 1.13 -12.15
CA GLN A 82 -17.43 1.02 -13.35
C GLN A 82 -16.15 1.86 -13.25
N TRP A 83 -15.78 2.32 -12.06
CA TRP A 83 -14.59 3.14 -11.86
C TRP A 83 -13.32 2.41 -12.34
N PHE A 84 -13.27 1.09 -12.12
CA PHE A 84 -12.23 0.20 -12.64
C PHE A 84 -12.72 -1.25 -12.62
N LYS A 85 -11.99 -2.14 -13.29
CA LYS A 85 -12.24 -3.58 -13.26
C LYS A 85 -11.64 -4.19 -11.99
N PRO A 86 -12.36 -5.06 -11.25
CA PRO A 86 -11.83 -5.74 -10.06
C PRO A 86 -10.46 -6.44 -10.25
N SER A 87 -10.16 -6.90 -11.46
CA SER A 87 -8.87 -7.50 -11.81
C SER A 87 -7.70 -6.52 -11.73
N GLU A 88 -7.93 -5.22 -11.96
CA GLU A 88 -6.90 -4.18 -11.89
C GLU A 88 -6.43 -4.01 -10.45
N ALA A 89 -7.35 -3.86 -9.50
CA ALA A 89 -7.01 -3.83 -8.07
C ALA A 89 -6.35 -5.15 -7.62
N SER A 90 -6.88 -6.30 -8.06
CA SER A 90 -6.30 -7.61 -7.71
C SER A 90 -4.87 -7.79 -8.24
N SER A 91 -4.53 -7.15 -9.37
CA SER A 91 -3.20 -7.22 -9.97
C SER A 91 -2.13 -6.53 -9.11
N LEU A 92 -2.53 -5.64 -8.20
CA LEU A 92 -1.62 -5.03 -7.22
C LEU A 92 -0.88 -6.07 -6.40
N ARG A 93 -1.45 -7.27 -6.18
CA ARG A 93 -0.75 -8.36 -5.47
C ARG A 93 0.60 -8.67 -6.10
N VAL A 94 0.64 -8.78 -7.43
CA VAL A 94 1.86 -9.11 -8.17
C VAL A 94 2.82 -7.91 -8.15
N LYS A 95 2.29 -6.69 -8.33
CA LYS A 95 3.08 -5.44 -8.28
C LYS A 95 3.76 -5.27 -6.92
N ILE A 96 3.00 -5.37 -5.83
CA ILE A 96 3.50 -5.24 -4.45
C ILE A 96 4.54 -6.33 -4.15
N ARG A 97 4.25 -7.59 -4.48
CA ARG A 97 5.21 -8.68 -4.26
C ARG A 97 6.52 -8.43 -5.00
N LYS A 98 6.47 -7.98 -6.26
CA LYS A 98 7.64 -7.66 -7.05
C LYS A 98 8.47 -6.55 -6.37
N LEU A 99 7.82 -5.44 -5.99
CA LEU A 99 8.48 -4.31 -5.32
C LEU A 99 9.14 -4.73 -4.01
N LEU A 100 8.47 -5.55 -3.20
CA LEU A 100 9.02 -6.02 -1.92
C LEU A 100 10.25 -6.91 -2.11
N VAL A 101 10.24 -7.80 -3.11
CA VAL A 101 11.39 -8.66 -3.44
C VAL A 101 12.56 -7.83 -3.93
N GLU A 102 12.32 -6.85 -4.81
CA GLU A 102 13.35 -5.94 -5.32
C GLU A 102 13.98 -5.14 -4.18
N GLU A 103 13.17 -4.51 -3.32
CA GLU A 103 13.67 -3.72 -2.20
C GLU A 103 14.48 -4.56 -1.21
N LEU A 104 14.00 -5.75 -0.86
CA LEU A 104 14.71 -6.65 0.05
C LEU A 104 16.03 -7.12 -0.54
N THR A 105 16.06 -7.49 -1.83
CA THR A 105 17.28 -7.95 -2.51
C THR A 105 18.31 -6.82 -2.56
N ASN A 106 17.89 -5.61 -2.94
CA ASN A 106 18.75 -4.43 -2.95
C ASN A 106 19.32 -4.11 -1.56
N SER A 107 18.54 -4.32 -0.49
CA SER A 107 19.00 -4.11 0.87
C SER A 107 20.11 -5.09 1.27
N ILE A 108 20.03 -6.34 0.81
CA ILE A 108 21.03 -7.37 1.05
C ILE A 108 22.31 -6.99 0.30
N ASP A 109 22.23 -6.66 -0.99
CA ASP A 109 23.40 -6.31 -1.81
C ASP A 109 24.18 -5.11 -1.24
N ARG A 110 23.49 -4.10 -0.67
CA ARG A 110 24.14 -2.97 0.00
C ARG A 110 24.87 -3.37 1.28
N ASN A 111 24.34 -4.34 2.04
CA ASN A 111 24.97 -4.84 3.26
C ASN A 111 26.13 -5.82 2.97
N TYR A 112 26.15 -6.43 1.79
CA TYR A 112 27.22 -7.33 1.33
C TYR A 112 28.30 -6.62 0.49
N SER A 113 28.52 -5.31 0.66
CA SER A 113 29.71 -4.66 0.11
C SER A 113 30.98 -5.32 0.71
N PRO A 114 31.79 -6.05 -0.08
CA PRO A 114 32.94 -6.74 0.47
C PRO A 114 34.01 -5.72 0.86
N LYS A 115 34.26 -5.54 2.16
CA LYS A 115 35.61 -5.18 2.61
C LYS A 115 36.50 -6.42 2.51
N CYS A 116 36.75 -6.88 1.29
CA CYS A 116 37.80 -7.85 1.03
C CYS A 116 38.68 -7.29 -0.08
N SER A 117 39.73 -6.60 0.34
CA SER A 117 40.94 -6.50 -0.49
C SER A 117 41.39 -7.93 -0.82
N PRO A 118 41.76 -8.24 -2.08
CA PRO A 118 42.26 -9.55 -2.42
C PRO A 118 43.67 -9.69 -1.83
N SER A 119 43.79 -10.26 -0.63
CA SER A 119 45.05 -10.88 -0.23
C SER A 119 45.12 -12.21 -0.96
N SER A 120 45.92 -12.23 -2.02
CA SER A 120 46.39 -13.41 -2.73
C SER A 120 46.71 -14.56 -1.78
N PHE A 121 45.92 -15.63 -1.83
CA PHE A 121 46.33 -16.94 -1.36
C PHE A 121 46.12 -17.96 -2.48
N SER A 122 47.26 -18.53 -2.87
CA SER A 122 47.49 -19.52 -3.90
C SER A 122 46.93 -20.88 -3.53
N GLY A 123 46.29 -21.56 -4.50
CA GLY A 123 46.23 -23.03 -4.66
C GLY A 123 45.65 -23.83 -3.49
N THR A 124 44.67 -24.72 -3.66
CA THR A 124 44.81 -25.95 -4.46
C THR A 124 43.42 -26.60 -4.64
N SER A 125 43.29 -27.40 -5.70
CA SER A 125 42.14 -28.10 -6.33
C SER A 125 40.99 -28.71 -5.49
N PRO A 126 39.84 -28.99 -6.16
CA PRO A 126 38.56 -29.37 -5.54
C PRO A 126 38.44 -30.88 -5.30
N THR A 127 37.71 -31.26 -4.24
CA THR A 127 37.16 -32.61 -4.10
C THR A 127 35.65 -32.53 -3.92
N GLU A 128 34.98 -33.17 -4.86
CA GLU A 128 33.56 -33.47 -5.01
C GLU A 128 33.04 -34.34 -3.86
N CYS A 129 31.76 -34.19 -3.48
CA CYS A 129 30.79 -35.29 -3.42
C CYS A 129 29.40 -34.80 -2.98
N ALA A 130 28.41 -35.32 -3.71
CA ALA A 130 26.99 -35.02 -3.64
C ALA A 130 26.29 -35.63 -2.41
N GLU A 131 25.14 -35.06 -2.05
CA GLU A 131 24.14 -35.78 -1.27
C GLU A 131 22.73 -35.56 -1.86
N THR A 132 22.15 -36.68 -2.30
CA THR A 132 20.81 -36.84 -2.83
C THR A 132 19.78 -36.89 -1.69
N ALA A 133 18.75 -36.05 -1.74
CA ALA A 133 17.52 -36.28 -0.99
C ALA A 133 16.45 -36.81 -1.95
N LYS A 134 15.98 -38.01 -1.65
CA LYS A 134 14.89 -38.71 -2.34
C LYS A 134 13.61 -38.41 -1.54
N ASP A 135 12.66 -37.71 -2.14
CA ASP A 135 11.29 -37.64 -1.63
C ASP A 135 10.54 -38.94 -1.96
N PRO A 136 9.84 -39.53 -0.99
CA PRO A 136 8.61 -40.22 -1.27
C PRO A 136 7.51 -39.70 -0.33
N ASP A 137 6.51 -39.00 -0.85
CA ASP A 137 5.19 -39.64 -0.93
C ASP A 137 4.21 -38.88 -1.83
N LEU A 138 3.53 -39.66 -2.67
CA LEU A 138 2.35 -39.31 -3.44
C LEU A 138 1.40 -40.48 -3.29
N THR A 139 0.25 -40.31 -2.63
CA THR A 139 -1.08 -40.84 -3.03
C THR A 139 -2.10 -40.45 -1.95
N THR A 140 -3.13 -39.65 -2.26
CA THR A 140 -4.43 -40.06 -2.84
C THR A 140 -5.23 -41.02 -1.96
N ALA A 141 -6.28 -40.48 -1.34
CA ALA A 141 -7.62 -41.05 -1.26
C ALA A 141 -8.63 -39.89 -1.18
#